data_AF-A0A426K5S1-F1
#
_entry.id   AF-A0A426K5S1-F1
#
_cell.length_a   1.000
_cell.length_b   1.000
_cell.length_c   1.000
_cell.angle_alpha   90.00
_cell.angle_beta   90.00
_cell.angle_gamma   90.00
#
_symmetry.space_group_name_H-M   'P 1'
#
loop_
_entity.id
_entity.type
_entity.pdbx_description
1 polymer ?
#
loop_
_entity_poly.entity_id
_entity_poly.type
_entity_poly.pdbx_seq_one_letter_code
_entity_poly.pdbx_strand_id
1 'polypeptide(L)'
;MSGGPKRVAVTSPQTRVAHARRMLRRRWRAPRLEPEEALRTQALYRAQRRIGAVTLGALFALILGLPLIFALAPDLDGVRVLDVPVSWALLVLLPYPAMAVLARWQLRRAERAEER
;
A
#
# COMPACT_ATOMS: atom_id res chain seq x y z
N MET A 1 9.01 -23.18 -48.27
CA MET A 1 8.82 -21.90 -47.55
C MET A 1 7.34 -21.55 -47.58
N SER A 2 6.56 -21.95 -46.57
CA SER A 2 5.12 -21.64 -46.55
C SER A 2 4.78 -20.87 -45.27
N GLY A 3 4.97 -19.56 -45.33
CA GLY A 3 4.40 -18.65 -44.34
C GLY A 3 2.93 -18.44 -44.67
N GLY A 4 2.04 -19.11 -43.95
CA GLY A 4 0.60 -18.87 -44.05
C GLY A 4 0.22 -17.44 -43.65
N PRO A 5 -0.95 -16.94 -44.08
CA PRO A 5 -1.33 -15.54 -43.91
C PRO A 5 -1.33 -15.11 -42.44
N LYS A 6 -0.54 -14.08 -42.13
CA LYS A 6 -0.40 -13.51 -40.79
C LYS A 6 -1.69 -12.78 -40.41
N ARG A 7 -2.49 -13.41 -39.55
CA ARG A 7 -3.67 -12.77 -38.96
C ARG A 7 -3.20 -11.73 -37.94
N VAL A 8 -3.60 -10.48 -38.13
CA VAL A 8 -3.33 -9.37 -37.20
C VAL A 8 -4.66 -8.94 -36.61
N ALA A 9 -4.80 -9.05 -35.28
CA ALA A 9 -5.99 -8.59 -34.60
C ALA A 9 -6.02 -7.06 -34.61
N VAL A 10 -6.89 -6.48 -35.43
CA VAL A 10 -7.15 -5.03 -35.45
C VAL A 10 -8.35 -4.78 -34.55
N THR A 11 -8.06 -4.32 -33.34
CA THR A 11 -9.07 -3.98 -32.34
C THR A 11 -8.98 -2.50 -32.02
N SER A 12 -10.12 -1.82 -31.93
CA SER A 12 -10.13 -0.39 -31.60
C SER A 12 -9.46 -0.14 -30.24
N PRO A 13 -8.81 1.02 -30.02
CA PRO A 13 -8.21 1.38 -28.74
C PRO A 13 -9.21 1.28 -27.57
N GLN A 14 -10.46 1.68 -27.82
CA GLN A 14 -11.54 1.61 -26.83
C GLN A 14 -11.93 0.17 -26.50
N THR A 15 -12.02 -0.70 -27.51
CA THR A 15 -12.31 -2.12 -27.34
C THR A 15 -11.16 -2.83 -26.60
N ARG A 16 -9.89 -2.42 -26.82
CA ARG A 16 -8.73 -2.94 -26.08
C ARG A 16 -8.80 -2.59 -24.58
N VAL A 17 -9.14 -1.34 -24.25
CA VAL A 17 -9.32 -0.89 -22.85
C VAL A 17 -10.51 -1.58 -22.17
N ALA A 18 -11.63 -1.73 -22.88
CA ALA A 18 -12.80 -2.44 -22.38
C ALA A 18 -12.51 -3.92 -22.12
N HIS A 19 -11.78 -4.60 -23.03
CA HIS A 19 -11.34 -5.97 -22.83
C HIS A 19 -10.36 -6.12 -21.66
N ALA A 20 -9.42 -5.20 -21.49
CA ALA A 20 -8.50 -5.19 -20.35
C ALA A 20 -9.28 -5.06 -19.03
N ARG A 21 -10.24 -4.12 -18.94
CA ARG A 21 -11.13 -3.98 -17.77
C ARG A 21 -11.98 -5.22 -17.52
N ARG A 22 -12.47 -5.88 -18.57
CA ARG A 22 -13.24 -7.13 -18.45
C ARG A 22 -12.39 -8.31 -17.98
N MET A 23 -11.12 -8.37 -18.41
CA MET A 23 -10.15 -9.35 -17.90
C MET A 23 -9.88 -9.13 -16.41
N LEU A 24 -9.69 -7.89 -15.97
CA LEU A 24 -9.54 -7.55 -14.55
C LEU A 24 -10.78 -7.92 -13.71
N ARG A 25 -11.98 -7.82 -14.30
CA ARG A 25 -13.25 -8.25 -13.66
C ARG A 25 -13.51 -9.75 -13.74
N ARG A 26 -12.71 -10.52 -14.48
CA ARG A 26 -12.88 -11.96 -14.56
C ARG A 26 -12.45 -12.55 -13.22
N ARG A 27 -13.38 -13.26 -12.57
CA ARG A 27 -13.25 -13.91 -11.26
C ARG A 27 -11.84 -14.51 -11.12
N TRP A 28 -10.99 -13.89 -10.30
CA TRP A 28 -9.65 -14.40 -10.05
C TRP A 28 -9.76 -15.83 -9.55
N ARG A 29 -9.22 -16.77 -10.32
CA ARG A 29 -9.13 -18.17 -9.93
C ARG A 29 -7.71 -18.36 -9.43
N ALA A 30 -7.56 -18.72 -8.16
CA ALA A 30 -6.26 -19.11 -7.63
C ALA A 30 -5.68 -20.20 -8.53
N PRO A 31 -4.43 -20.09 -9.00
CA PRO A 31 -3.73 -21.17 -9.68
C PRO A 31 -3.79 -22.42 -8.79
N ARG A 32 -3.92 -23.61 -9.41
CA ARG A 32 -3.66 -24.85 -8.67
C ARG A 32 -2.17 -24.89 -8.41
N LEU A 33 -1.78 -24.75 -7.15
CA LEU A 33 -0.40 -24.82 -6.70
C LEU A 33 -0.10 -26.26 -6.29
N GLU A 34 1.11 -26.71 -6.58
CA GLU A 34 1.61 -27.95 -6.01
C GLU A 34 1.72 -27.81 -4.48
N PRO A 35 1.67 -28.92 -3.70
CA PRO A 35 1.65 -28.85 -2.24
C PRO A 35 2.81 -28.03 -1.63
N GLU A 36 4.00 -28.14 -2.21
CA GLU A 36 5.20 -27.38 -1.79
C GLU A 36 5.06 -25.88 -2.07
N GLU A 37 4.53 -25.52 -3.24
CA GLU A 37 4.28 -24.14 -3.64
C GLU A 37 3.21 -23.48 -2.74
N ALA A 38 2.19 -24.26 -2.36
CA ALA A 38 1.13 -23.80 -1.46
C ALA A 38 1.69 -23.42 -0.07
N LEU A 39 2.60 -24.23 0.49
CA LEU A 39 3.25 -23.95 1.76
C LEU A 39 4.11 -22.68 1.69
N ARG A 40 4.91 -22.53 0.63
CA ARG A 40 5.74 -21.33 0.40
C ARG A 40 4.87 -20.07 0.27
N THR A 41 3.80 -20.16 -0.50
CA THR A 41 2.84 -19.06 -0.69
C THR A 41 2.18 -18.65 0.63
N GLN A 42 1.84 -19.62 1.48
CA GLN A 42 1.25 -19.35 2.80
C GLN A 42 2.24 -18.66 3.75
N ALA A 43 3.53 -19.01 3.70
CA ALA A 43 4.58 -18.35 4.46
C ALA A 43 4.78 -16.89 4.01
N LEU A 44 4.85 -16.66 2.70
CA LEU A 44 4.92 -15.30 2.11
C LEU A 44 3.70 -14.46 2.48
N TYR A 45 2.50 -15.04 2.41
CA TYR A 45 1.27 -14.35 2.79
C TYR A 45 1.28 -13.89 4.25
N ARG A 46 1.73 -14.75 5.19
CA ARG A 46 1.85 -14.36 6.60
C ARG A 46 2.89 -13.25 6.80
N ALA A 47 4.00 -13.30 6.08
CA ALA A 47 5.02 -12.26 6.12
C ALA A 47 4.47 -10.91 5.62
N GLN A 48 3.80 -10.89 4.48
CA GLN A 48 3.17 -9.70 3.91
C GLN A 48 2.04 -9.17 4.80
N ARG A 49 1.21 -10.05 5.38
CA ARG A 49 0.13 -9.66 6.30
C ARG A 49 0.67 -8.99 7.56
N ARG A 50 1.81 -9.44 8.10
CA ARG A 50 2.45 -8.78 9.25
C ARG A 50 2.91 -7.37 8.91
N ILE A 51 3.48 -7.15 7.71
CA ILE A 51 3.89 -5.82 7.25
C ILE A 51 2.67 -4.91 7.11
N GLY A 52 1.61 -5.41 6.49
CA GLY A 52 0.34 -4.69 6.36
C GLY A 52 -0.27 -4.33 7.71
N ALA A 53 -0.33 -5.28 8.65
CA ALA A 53 -0.88 -5.06 9.98
C ALA A 53 -0.07 -4.02 10.78
N VAL A 54 1.27 -4.04 10.70
CA VAL A 54 2.13 -3.04 11.34
C VAL A 54 1.92 -1.65 10.73
N THR A 55 1.83 -1.57 9.40
CA THR A 55 1.57 -0.29 8.70
C THR A 55 0.22 0.28 9.10
N LEU A 56 -0.81 -0.57 9.15
CA LEU A 56 -2.15 -0.19 9.57
C LEU A 56 -2.17 0.27 11.04
N GLY A 57 -1.51 -0.48 11.92
CA GLY A 57 -1.37 -0.10 13.33
C GLY A 57 -0.67 1.24 13.52
N ALA A 58 0.39 1.51 12.75
CA ALA A 58 1.07 2.80 12.77
C ALA A 58 0.19 3.95 12.24
N LEU A 59 -0.64 3.69 11.24
CA LEU A 59 -1.61 4.69 10.75
C LEU A 59 -2.69 4.98 11.80
N PHE A 60 -3.21 3.95 12.48
CA PHE A 60 -4.12 4.14 13.62
C PHE A 60 -3.46 4.92 14.74
N ALA A 61 -2.20 4.60 15.08
CA ALA A 61 -1.45 5.34 16.08
C ALA A 61 -1.24 6.80 15.69
N LEU A 62 -1.02 7.10 14.41
CA LEU A 62 -0.92 8.48 13.92
C LEU A 62 -2.26 9.24 14.06
N ILE A 63 -3.36 8.63 13.60
CA ILE A 63 -4.68 9.27 13.58
C ILE A 63 -5.25 9.44 15.00
N LEU A 64 -5.12 8.42 15.85
CA LEU A 64 -5.67 8.43 17.21
C LEU A 64 -4.70 9.00 18.24
N GLY A 65 -3.39 8.81 18.03
CA GLY A 65 -2.36 9.30 18.93
C GLY A 65 -2.25 10.82 18.92
N LEU A 66 -2.50 11.48 17.79
CA LEU A 66 -2.40 12.93 17.71
C LEU A 66 -3.47 13.66 18.56
N PRO A 67 -4.78 13.33 18.44
CA PRO A 67 -5.79 13.83 19.38
C PRO A 67 -5.50 13.44 20.84
N LEU A 68 -4.99 12.23 21.08
CA LEU A 68 -4.65 11.78 22.42
C LEU A 68 -3.52 12.61 23.03
N ILE A 69 -2.48 12.95 22.26
CA ILE A 69 -1.39 13.83 22.68
C ILE A 69 -1.94 15.21 23.05
N PHE A 70 -2.81 15.79 22.23
CA PHE A 70 -3.39 17.11 22.54
C PHE A 70 -4.32 17.09 23.75
N ALA A 71 -5.07 15.99 23.94
CA ALA A 71 -5.91 15.82 25.13
C ALA A 71 -5.09 15.67 26.42
N LEU A 72 -3.93 15.01 26.36
CA LEU A 72 -3.05 14.77 27.51
C LEU A 72 -2.08 15.93 27.78
N ALA A 73 -1.75 16.72 26.76
CA ALA A 73 -0.80 17.82 26.84
C ALA A 73 -1.41 19.11 26.25
N PRO A 74 -2.44 19.69 26.92
CA PRO A 74 -3.10 20.92 26.46
C PRO A 74 -2.13 22.11 26.39
N ASP A 75 -1.06 22.09 27.19
CA ASP A 75 -0.02 23.13 27.19
C ASP A 75 0.72 23.26 25.85
N LEU A 76 0.62 22.27 24.95
CA LEU A 76 1.17 22.33 23.58
C LEU A 76 0.56 23.46 22.74
N ASP A 77 -0.64 23.92 23.06
CA ASP A 77 -1.24 25.11 22.44
C ASP A 77 -0.57 26.41 22.90
N GLY A 78 -0.03 26.41 24.13
CA GLY A 78 0.70 27.56 24.70
C GLY A 78 2.14 27.66 24.21
N VAL A 79 2.75 26.54 23.78
CA VAL A 79 4.10 26.53 23.23
C VAL A 79 4.08 27.03 21.79
N ARG A 80 4.78 28.14 21.53
CA ARG A 80 4.88 28.77 20.22
C ARG A 80 6.29 28.71 19.66
N VAL A 81 6.41 28.40 18.38
CA VAL A 81 7.65 28.48 17.61
C VAL A 81 7.42 29.45 16.46
N LEU A 82 8.22 30.52 16.37
CA LEU A 82 8.01 31.60 15.37
C LEU A 82 6.57 32.13 15.37
N ASP A 83 5.99 32.27 16.57
CA ASP A 83 4.60 32.69 16.81
C ASP A 83 3.51 31.71 16.33
N VAL A 84 3.90 30.48 15.97
CA VAL A 84 3.00 29.41 15.56
C VAL A 84 2.88 28.37 16.68
N PRO A 85 1.65 28.00 17.12
CA PRO A 85 1.45 26.95 18.11
C PRO A 85 2.03 25.60 17.66
N VAL A 86 2.72 24.91 18.56
CA VAL A 86 3.32 23.60 18.27
C VAL A 86 2.25 22.57 17.90
N SER A 87 1.09 22.62 18.55
CA SER A 87 -0.07 21.77 18.22
C SER A 87 -0.51 21.90 16.75
N TRP A 88 -0.61 23.12 16.23
CA TRP A 88 -0.93 23.41 14.84
C TRP A 88 0.16 22.87 13.90
N ALA A 89 1.42 23.10 14.23
CA ALA A 89 2.53 22.61 13.43
C ALA A 89 2.56 21.08 13.38
N LEU A 90 2.32 20.39 14.49
CA LEU A 90 2.18 18.93 14.52
C LEU A 90 1.03 18.45 13.62
N LEU A 91 -0.11 19.13 13.65
CA LEU A 91 -1.27 18.79 12.84
C LEU A 91 -1.01 18.87 11.34
N VAL A 92 -0.28 19.90 10.90
CA VAL A 92 -0.05 20.16 9.47
C VAL A 92 1.19 19.41 8.97
N LEU A 93 2.28 19.42 9.72
CA LEU A 93 3.58 18.92 9.25
C LEU A 93 3.81 17.44 9.57
N LEU A 94 3.26 16.87 10.63
CA LEU A 94 3.59 15.48 11.02
C LEU A 94 2.94 14.40 10.13
N PRO A 95 1.66 14.52 9.70
CA PRO A 95 0.96 13.40 9.07
C PRO A 95 1.57 13.00 7.73
N TYR A 96 1.87 13.97 6.87
CA TYR A 96 2.40 13.71 5.53
C TYR A 96 3.77 13.01 5.51
N PRO A 97 4.81 13.49 6.22
CA PRO A 97 6.09 12.79 6.29
C PRO A 97 5.96 11.44 6.99
N ALA A 98 5.11 11.31 8.02
CA ALA A 98 4.85 10.02 8.65
C ALA A 98 4.27 9.01 7.65
N MET A 99 3.27 9.42 6.85
CA MET A 99 2.71 8.58 5.78
C MET A 99 3.75 8.24 4.71
N ALA A 100 4.58 9.20 4.30
CA ALA A 100 5.63 8.96 3.31
C ALA A 100 6.67 7.94 3.81
N VAL A 101 7.10 8.06 5.07
CA VAL A 101 8.01 7.10 5.72
C VAL A 101 7.35 5.73 5.81
N LEU A 102 6.08 5.64 6.22
CA LEU A 102 5.35 4.38 6.30
C LEU A 102 5.20 3.70 4.94
N ALA A 103 4.83 4.46 3.90
CA ALA A 103 4.72 3.94 2.54
C ALA A 103 6.07 3.41 2.02
N ARG A 104 7.15 4.17 2.22
CA ARG A 104 8.50 3.75 1.83
C ARG A 104 8.97 2.53 2.61
N TRP A 105 8.66 2.47 3.91
CA TRP A 105 8.99 1.32 4.76
C TRP A 105 8.23 0.07 4.34
N GLN A 106 6.92 0.19 4.11
CA GLN A 106 6.06 -0.89 3.64
C GLN A 106 6.57 -1.45 2.31
N LEU A 107 6.86 -0.57 1.34
CA LEU A 107 7.37 -0.96 0.02
C LEU A 107 8.69 -1.73 0.13
N ARG A 108 9.69 -1.16 0.83
CA ARG A 108 10.99 -1.82 1.03
C ARG A 108 10.90 -3.15 1.75
N ARG A 109 9.85 -3.36 2.54
CA ARG A 109 9.67 -4.61 3.31
C ARG A 109 8.89 -5.64 2.50
N ALA A 110 8.03 -5.21 1.59
CA ALA A 110 7.41 -6.07 0.59
C ALA A 110 8.45 -6.59 -0.42
N GLU A 111 9.31 -5.70 -0.95
CA GLU A 111 10.41 -6.08 -1.86
C GLU A 111 11.34 -7.13 -1.23
N ARG A 112 11.79 -6.88 0.02
CA ARG A 112 12.62 -7.84 0.78
C ARG A 112 11.94 -9.17 1.08
N ALA A 113 10.59 -9.22 1.05
CA ALA A 113 9.87 -10.47 1.25
C ALA A 113 9.82 -11.32 -0.02
N GLU A 114 10.01 -10.72 -1.20
CA GLU A 114 10.11 -11.44 -2.48
C GLU A 114 11.54 -11.91 -2.76
N GLU A 115 12.54 -11.22 -2.23
CA GLU A 115 13.96 -11.61 -2.31
C GLU A 115 14.34 -12.80 -1.40
N ARG A 116 13.44 -13.23 -0.49
CA ARG A 116 13.61 -14.41 0.39
C ARG A 116 12.78 -15.60 -0.08
#